data_AF-I5BWV0-F1
#
_entry.id   AF-I5BWV0-F1
#
_cell.length_a   1.000
_cell.length_b   1.000
_cell.length_c   1.000
_cell.angle_alpha   90.00
_cell.angle_beta   90.00
_cell.angle_gamma   90.00
#
_symmetry.space_group_name_H-M   'P 1'
#
loop_
_entity.id
_entity.type
_entity.pdbx_description
1 polymer ?
#
loop_
_entity_poly.entity_id
_entity_poly.type
_entity_poly.pdbx_seq_one_letter_code
_entity_poly.pdbx_strand_id
1 'polypeptide(L)'
;MTLATENAASSTASREAVERIDAEAVNTAGKRQPLYAPRKKIFPKRASGQFRRFKWLIMFATLGIYYLTPWLRWDRGPYAPDQAVLIDLANRRFYFFFIEIWPQEFFYIAGLLVMAGIGLFLITSTVGRAWCGYTCPQTVWVDLFLVVERAIEGDRNARIKLDAAPFSASKLAKRSAKHLIWVLIAVATGGAWVFYFADAPSLLVDLATAQAAPVAYMTIAVLTATTYLFGGLMREQVCTYMCPWPRIQAAMLDENSLTVTYNDWRGEPRSRHAKKAAAEGRTVGDCVDCNACVAVCPMGIDIRDGQQLECITCALCIDACDGVMDKLGRERGLISYATLSDYNANMALATAGGTETINPDRVRREGGGLSEKVAHFHWRKIFRLRTFLYFGAWSLVGLVMLYALLTRDRLEVNVLHDRNPQYVLLSDGSVRNGYTVKLLNMIPEPRVILVSLEGLTGATMNVVGLDQPDDRSAAVPVDPDRLREVRIFVTLPADRLSEADTSFRFVVEDKASFESDVYRASFNIPEVHDERQSAEAEGIHRLAHARHHDRLFRGHHHGQSDNGLLRAVELDRPDRQKHLCGEPDLQRARGRRPPAGSARLEG
;
A
#
# COMPACT_ATOMS: atom_id res chain seq x y z
N MET A 1 74.53 -59.09 -37.22
CA MET A 1 73.16 -59.20 -36.69
C MET A 1 72.70 -57.78 -36.37
N THR A 2 72.52 -56.88 -37.34
CA THR A 2 71.52 -56.81 -38.43
C THR A 2 70.07 -56.76 -37.93
N LEU A 3 69.47 -55.57 -38.08
CA LEU A 3 68.04 -55.24 -38.29
C LEU A 3 67.14 -55.35 -37.04
N ALA A 4 66.29 -54.41 -36.67
CA ALA A 4 65.67 -53.33 -37.43
C ALA A 4 65.29 -52.13 -36.53
N THR A 5 65.64 -50.94 -36.99
CA THR A 5 64.95 -49.69 -36.70
C THR A 5 63.97 -49.44 -37.84
N GLU A 6 62.68 -49.28 -37.55
CA GLU A 6 61.79 -48.21 -38.08
C GLU A 6 60.30 -48.52 -37.86
N ASN A 7 59.56 -47.43 -37.65
CA ASN A 7 58.10 -47.25 -37.80
C ASN A 7 57.16 -47.82 -36.72
N ALA A 8 56.72 -46.92 -35.84
CA ALA A 8 55.36 -46.37 -35.95
C ALA A 8 55.24 -45.08 -35.15
N ALA A 9 55.20 -43.97 -35.88
CA ALA A 9 54.74 -42.70 -35.39
C ALA A 9 53.25 -42.75 -35.01
N SER A 10 52.85 -41.80 -34.15
CA SER A 10 51.49 -41.24 -34.09
C SER A 10 50.38 -42.07 -33.44
N SER A 11 50.22 -41.91 -32.12
CA SER A 11 48.93 -41.43 -31.58
C SER A 11 49.15 -40.69 -30.25
N THR A 12 49.70 -39.48 -30.33
CA THR A 12 49.49 -38.44 -29.33
C THR A 12 48.02 -38.04 -29.37
N ALA A 13 47.17 -38.88 -28.76
CA ALA A 13 45.85 -38.43 -28.35
C ALA A 13 46.08 -37.51 -27.14
N SER A 14 46.05 -36.22 -27.42
CA SER A 14 46.01 -35.13 -26.46
C SER A 14 44.97 -35.45 -25.38
N ARG A 15 45.40 -35.95 -24.24
CA ARG A 15 44.70 -35.62 -22.99
C ARG A 15 44.94 -34.14 -22.82
N GLU A 16 44.03 -33.32 -23.34
CA GLU A 16 43.94 -31.91 -23.00
C GLU A 16 44.18 -31.82 -21.50
N ALA A 17 45.27 -31.15 -21.11
CA ALA A 17 45.61 -30.95 -19.73
C ALA A 17 44.42 -30.21 -19.12
N VAL A 18 43.60 -30.91 -18.33
CA VAL A 18 42.45 -30.32 -17.67
C VAL A 18 42.98 -29.13 -16.88
N GLU A 19 42.64 -27.93 -17.35
CA GLU A 19 43.02 -26.69 -16.70
C GLU A 19 42.40 -26.71 -15.30
N ARG A 20 43.24 -26.92 -14.28
CA ARG A 20 42.79 -26.86 -12.90
C ARG A 20 42.63 -25.39 -12.56
N ILE A 21 41.39 -24.93 -12.60
CA ILE A 21 41.03 -23.62 -12.11
C ILE A 21 41.13 -23.68 -10.58
N ASP A 22 42.16 -23.07 -10.01
CA ASP A 22 42.34 -22.87 -8.57
C ASP A 22 41.35 -21.81 -8.05
N ALA A 23 40.05 -22.13 -8.17
CA ALA A 23 38.98 -21.34 -7.58
C ALA A 23 38.73 -21.83 -6.16
N GLU A 24 39.06 -21.00 -5.18
CA GLU A 24 38.72 -21.28 -3.79
C GLU A 24 37.20 -21.21 -3.62
N ALA A 25 36.58 -22.34 -3.29
CA ALA A 25 35.16 -22.36 -2.95
C ALA A 25 34.92 -21.54 -1.67
N VAL A 26 34.35 -20.35 -1.84
CA VAL A 26 34.06 -19.41 -0.74
C VAL A 26 32.88 -19.82 0.14
N ASN A 27 32.12 -20.86 -0.27
CA ASN A 27 30.95 -21.39 0.43
C ASN A 27 31.02 -22.91 0.64
N THR A 28 32.18 -23.44 1.06
CA THR A 28 32.29 -24.87 1.41
C THR A 28 31.56 -25.19 2.72
N ALA A 29 31.09 -26.43 2.85
CA ALA A 29 30.44 -26.90 4.07
C ALA A 29 31.30 -26.69 5.33
N GLY A 30 32.64 -26.79 5.22
CA GLY A 30 33.57 -26.55 6.32
C GLY A 30 33.81 -25.07 6.67
N LYS A 31 33.49 -24.13 5.77
CA LYS A 31 33.62 -22.67 5.98
C LYS A 31 32.30 -21.96 6.22
N ARG A 32 31.18 -22.64 5.94
CA ARG A 32 29.84 -22.08 6.08
C ARG A 32 29.54 -21.84 7.56
N GLN A 33 29.68 -20.60 8.01
CA GLN A 33 29.15 -20.20 9.31
C GLN A 33 27.61 -20.28 9.29
N PRO A 34 26.97 -20.55 10.43
CA PRO A 34 25.52 -20.48 10.53
C PRO A 34 25.06 -19.08 10.11
N LEU A 35 24.33 -19.01 9.00
CA LEU A 35 23.81 -17.74 8.45
C LEU A 35 22.82 -17.05 9.39
N TYR A 36 22.33 -17.75 10.42
CA TYR A 36 21.35 -17.27 11.39
C TYR A 36 21.82 -17.52 12.82
N ALA A 37 21.93 -16.44 13.60
CA ALA A 37 22.10 -16.53 15.04
C ALA A 37 20.75 -16.84 15.71
N PRO A 38 20.70 -17.73 16.73
CA PRO A 38 19.48 -17.96 17.47
C PRO A 38 19.00 -16.68 18.16
N ARG A 39 17.69 -16.41 18.09
CA ARG A 39 17.08 -15.21 18.66
C ARG A 39 17.39 -15.09 20.16
N LYS A 40 17.98 -13.96 20.55
CA LYS A 40 18.07 -13.56 21.97
C LYS A 40 16.80 -12.80 22.36
N LYS A 41 16.05 -13.36 23.30
CA LYS A 41 14.80 -12.75 23.78
C LYS A 41 15.09 -11.43 24.49
N ILE A 42 14.37 -10.39 24.10
CA ILE A 42 14.52 -9.04 24.66
C ILE A 42 13.53 -8.85 25.81
N PHE A 43 14.01 -8.23 26.91
CA PHE A 43 13.21 -7.90 28.08
C PHE A 43 13.26 -6.38 28.34
N PRO A 44 12.42 -5.57 27.65
CA PRO A 44 12.47 -4.12 27.77
C PRO A 44 12.03 -3.68 29.17
N LYS A 45 12.85 -2.89 29.86
CA LYS A 45 12.53 -2.27 31.15
C LYS A 45 11.42 -1.22 30.99
N ARG A 46 10.57 -1.06 32.00
CA ARG A 46 9.59 0.03 32.04
C ARG A 46 10.28 1.40 31.93
N ALA A 47 9.92 2.15 30.90
CA ALA A 47 10.24 3.57 30.75
C ALA A 47 9.16 4.45 31.41
N SER A 48 9.55 5.66 31.80
CA SER A 48 8.69 6.71 32.36
C SER A 48 9.18 8.07 31.91
N GLY A 49 8.30 8.93 31.41
CA GLY A 49 8.66 10.26 30.93
C GLY A 49 7.61 10.83 29.99
N GLN A 50 8.00 11.81 29.17
CA GLN A 50 7.07 12.50 28.26
C GLN A 50 6.70 11.61 27.08
N PHE A 51 7.68 10.95 26.46
CA PHE A 51 7.44 10.13 25.26
C PHE A 51 6.64 8.88 25.60
N ARG A 52 6.84 8.28 26.77
CA ARG A 52 6.02 7.18 27.28
C ARG A 52 4.57 7.60 27.46
N ARG A 53 4.30 8.79 28.02
CA ARG A 53 2.93 9.32 28.16
C ARG A 53 2.29 9.58 26.80
N PHE A 54 3.05 10.14 25.86
CA PHE A 54 2.58 10.34 24.50
C PHE A 54 2.26 9.02 23.77
N LYS A 55 3.10 7.98 23.92
CA LYS A 55 2.79 6.63 23.42
C LYS A 55 1.53 6.03 24.04
N TRP A 56 1.27 6.26 25.32
CA TRP A 56 0.01 5.84 25.95
C TRP A 56 -1.18 6.53 25.31
N LEU A 57 -1.12 7.84 25.12
CA LEU A 57 -2.19 8.60 24.45
C LEU A 57 -2.47 8.04 23.06
N ILE A 58 -1.43 7.84 22.23
CA ILE A 58 -1.60 7.30 20.87
C ILE A 58 -2.17 5.88 20.92
N MET A 59 -1.64 5.01 21.78
CA MET A 59 -2.13 3.64 21.91
C MET A 59 -3.61 3.61 22.31
N PHE A 60 -4.03 4.42 23.28
CA PHE A 60 -5.44 4.53 23.67
C PHE A 60 -6.29 5.10 22.54
N ALA A 61 -5.83 6.13 21.83
CA ALA A 61 -6.57 6.70 20.71
C ALA A 61 -6.74 5.70 19.56
N THR A 62 -5.66 5.03 19.13
CA THR A 62 -5.72 4.07 18.00
C THR A 62 -6.52 2.83 18.33
N LEU A 63 -6.35 2.27 19.53
CA LEU A 63 -7.15 1.11 19.96
C LEU A 63 -8.60 1.51 20.23
N GLY A 64 -8.84 2.71 20.78
CA GLY A 64 -10.18 3.25 20.99
C GLY A 64 -10.93 3.40 19.67
N ILE A 65 -10.32 4.04 18.68
CA ILE A 65 -10.89 4.14 17.31
C ILE A 65 -11.18 2.74 16.77
N TYR A 66 -10.22 1.82 16.85
CA TYR A 66 -10.37 0.48 16.29
C TYR A 66 -11.48 -0.34 16.96
N TYR A 67 -11.58 -0.31 18.29
CA TYR A 67 -12.54 -1.13 19.03
C TYR A 67 -13.93 -0.50 19.13
N LEU A 68 -14.04 0.83 19.16
CA LEU A 68 -15.31 1.52 19.43
C LEU A 68 -16.05 1.92 18.17
N THR A 69 -15.36 2.21 17.06
CA THR A 69 -16.00 2.73 15.84
C THR A 69 -17.13 1.84 15.31
N PRO A 70 -16.99 0.49 15.24
CA PRO A 70 -18.09 -0.37 14.79
C PRO A 70 -19.35 -0.33 15.65
N TRP A 71 -19.24 0.13 16.90
CA TRP A 71 -20.36 0.20 17.85
C TRP A 71 -21.09 1.54 17.82
N LEU A 72 -20.52 2.54 17.14
CA LEU A 72 -21.15 3.85 17.02
C LEU A 72 -22.39 3.74 16.13
N ARG A 73 -23.54 4.14 16.68
CA ARG A 73 -24.80 4.24 15.94
C ARG A 73 -24.91 5.61 15.27
N TRP A 74 -25.41 5.63 14.04
CA TRP A 74 -25.50 6.78 13.18
C TRP A 74 -26.73 6.64 12.29
N ASP A 75 -27.81 7.31 12.67
CA ASP A 75 -29.10 7.25 11.96
C ASP A 75 -29.00 7.91 10.59
N ARG A 76 -29.44 7.18 9.55
CA ARG A 76 -29.48 7.60 8.14
C ARG A 76 -30.88 7.44 7.54
N GLY A 77 -31.89 7.22 8.38
CA GLY A 77 -33.24 6.88 7.95
C GLY A 77 -33.50 5.38 7.90
N PRO A 78 -34.74 4.98 7.59
CA PRO A 78 -35.23 3.61 7.78
C PRO A 78 -34.70 2.59 6.74
N TYR A 79 -34.09 3.05 5.65
CA TYR A 79 -33.65 2.19 4.54
C TYR A 79 -32.14 1.97 4.49
N ALA A 80 -31.38 2.56 5.42
CA ALA A 80 -29.93 2.39 5.51
C ALA A 80 -29.53 1.80 6.87
N PRO A 81 -28.45 1.01 6.93
CA PRO A 81 -27.91 0.57 8.22
C PRO A 81 -27.49 1.78 9.06
N ASP A 82 -27.66 1.69 10.37
CA ASP A 82 -27.38 2.74 11.34
C ASP A 82 -26.03 2.54 12.04
N GLN A 83 -25.10 1.76 11.48
CA GLN A 83 -23.71 1.68 11.97
C GLN A 83 -22.86 2.78 11.35
N ALA A 84 -22.09 3.53 12.15
CA ALA A 84 -21.34 4.70 11.69
C ALA A 84 -20.32 4.37 10.61
N VAL A 85 -19.53 3.29 10.77
CA VAL A 85 -18.62 2.82 9.74
C VAL A 85 -18.92 1.36 9.45
N LEU A 86 -19.33 1.06 8.22
CA LEU A 86 -19.71 -0.27 7.79
C LEU A 86 -19.29 -0.52 6.34
N ILE A 87 -18.54 -1.60 6.13
CA ILE A 87 -18.18 -2.15 4.82
C ILE A 87 -19.20 -3.24 4.51
N ASP A 88 -20.32 -2.84 3.93
CA ASP A 88 -21.41 -3.74 3.55
C ASP A 88 -21.08 -4.42 2.22
N LEU A 89 -20.43 -5.57 2.30
CA LEU A 89 -20.10 -6.38 1.11
C LEU A 89 -21.33 -6.98 0.44
N ALA A 90 -22.43 -7.21 1.18
CA ALA A 90 -23.64 -7.83 0.65
C ALA A 90 -24.37 -6.88 -0.31
N ASN A 91 -24.51 -5.61 0.08
CA ASN A 91 -25.11 -4.57 -0.74
C ASN A 91 -24.09 -3.77 -1.55
N ARG A 92 -22.80 -4.14 -1.46
CA ARG A 92 -21.66 -3.52 -2.16
C ARG A 92 -21.52 -2.04 -1.85
N ARG A 93 -21.51 -1.67 -0.57
CA ARG A 93 -21.48 -0.29 -0.10
C ARG A 93 -20.48 -0.09 1.01
N PHE A 94 -19.93 1.11 1.08
CA PHE A 94 -19.10 1.52 2.20
C PHE A 94 -19.72 2.76 2.86
N TYR A 95 -20.11 2.62 4.12
CA TYR A 95 -20.66 3.69 4.92
C TYR A 95 -19.57 4.27 5.81
N PHE A 96 -19.42 5.59 5.79
CA PHE A 96 -18.54 6.38 6.65
C PHE A 96 -19.31 7.60 7.15
N PHE A 97 -19.95 7.47 8.32
CA PHE A 97 -20.91 8.45 8.85
C PHE A 97 -21.98 8.76 7.78
N PHE A 98 -22.24 10.01 7.43
CA PHE A 98 -23.20 10.35 6.37
C PHE A 98 -22.72 10.08 4.94
N ILE A 99 -21.46 9.68 4.75
CA ILE A 99 -20.90 9.43 3.44
C ILE A 99 -21.15 7.97 3.07
N GLU A 100 -21.85 7.75 1.97
CA GLU A 100 -22.05 6.44 1.37
C GLU A 100 -21.26 6.35 0.07
N ILE A 101 -20.30 5.44 0.00
CA ILE A 101 -19.42 5.25 -1.15
C ILE A 101 -19.84 3.98 -1.88
N TRP A 102 -20.15 4.14 -3.17
CA TRP A 102 -20.49 3.04 -4.08
C TRP A 102 -19.24 2.41 -4.72
N PRO A 103 -19.32 1.19 -5.29
CA PRO A 103 -18.18 0.53 -5.89
C PRO A 103 -17.59 1.28 -7.09
N GLN A 104 -18.41 1.97 -7.88
CA GLN A 104 -17.91 2.86 -8.95
C GLN A 104 -17.14 4.07 -8.40
N GLU A 105 -17.41 4.45 -7.15
CA GLU A 105 -16.75 5.55 -6.44
C GLU A 105 -15.51 5.08 -5.65
N PHE A 106 -15.01 3.88 -5.93
CA PHE A 106 -13.82 3.33 -5.29
C PHE A 106 -12.56 4.20 -5.47
N PHE A 107 -12.58 5.12 -6.43
CA PHE A 107 -11.52 6.13 -6.59
C PHE A 107 -11.36 7.02 -5.34
N TYR A 108 -12.37 7.22 -4.49
CA TYR A 108 -12.20 7.90 -3.21
C TYR A 108 -11.26 7.13 -2.27
N ILE A 109 -11.41 5.82 -2.20
CA ILE A 109 -10.54 4.96 -1.39
C ILE A 109 -9.12 4.97 -1.96
N ALA A 110 -8.98 4.86 -3.28
CA ALA A 110 -7.68 4.97 -3.94
C ALA A 110 -7.01 6.33 -3.65
N GLY A 111 -7.77 7.43 -3.72
CA GLY A 111 -7.32 8.77 -3.37
C GLY A 111 -6.86 8.87 -1.91
N LEU A 112 -7.61 8.31 -0.96
CA LEU A 112 -7.22 8.23 0.45
C LEU A 112 -5.91 7.46 0.64
N LEU A 113 -5.69 6.36 -0.10
CA LEU A 113 -4.44 5.60 -0.06
C LEU A 113 -3.26 6.39 -0.62
N VAL A 114 -3.47 7.16 -1.71
CA VAL A 114 -2.46 8.09 -2.25
C VAL A 114 -2.13 9.17 -1.23
N MET A 115 -3.14 9.78 -0.60
CA MET A 115 -2.96 10.76 0.48
C MET A 115 -2.22 10.15 1.67
N ALA A 116 -2.54 8.93 2.08
CA ALA A 116 -1.83 8.24 3.16
C ALA A 116 -0.36 7.98 2.80
N GLY A 117 -0.08 7.59 1.55
CA GLY A 117 1.27 7.44 1.02
C GLY A 117 2.05 8.75 1.08
N ILE A 118 1.56 9.82 0.44
CA ILE A 118 2.19 11.15 0.47
C ILE A 118 2.33 11.68 1.90
N GLY A 119 1.30 11.48 2.73
CA GLY A 119 1.31 11.84 4.15
C GLY A 119 2.40 11.12 4.93
N LEU A 120 2.65 9.85 4.62
CA LEU A 120 3.77 9.10 5.20
C LEU A 120 5.12 9.69 4.78
N PHE A 121 5.32 10.07 3.50
CA PHE A 121 6.53 10.77 3.05
C PHE A 121 6.70 12.14 3.74
N LEU A 122 5.60 12.90 3.87
CA LEU A 122 5.58 14.19 4.55
C LEU A 122 6.01 14.06 6.02
N ILE A 123 5.42 13.11 6.77
CA ILE A 123 5.76 12.87 8.17
C ILE A 123 7.18 12.31 8.29
N THR A 124 7.59 11.40 7.40
CA THR A 124 8.92 10.77 7.47
C THR A 124 10.04 11.77 7.20
N SER A 125 9.87 12.65 6.21
CA SER A 125 10.86 13.69 5.90
C SER A 125 11.01 14.76 7.00
N THR A 126 10.01 14.92 7.87
CA THR A 126 9.99 15.94 8.92
C THR A 126 10.34 15.36 10.30
N VAL A 127 9.66 14.30 10.72
CA VAL A 127 9.74 13.71 12.08
C VAL A 127 10.32 12.28 12.08
N GLY A 128 10.95 11.87 10.97
CA GLY A 128 11.57 10.55 10.85
C GLY A 128 10.57 9.41 10.98
N ARG A 129 10.96 8.31 11.63
CA ARG A 129 10.13 7.07 11.69
C ARG A 129 9.00 7.13 12.72
N ALA A 130 8.33 8.28 12.86
CA ALA A 130 7.23 8.50 13.80
C ALA A 130 6.08 7.49 13.62
N TRP A 131 5.76 7.12 12.37
CA TRP A 131 4.78 6.06 12.09
C TRP A 131 5.15 4.74 12.78
N CYS A 132 6.38 4.25 12.56
CA CYS A 132 6.86 3.01 13.19
C CYS A 132 6.92 3.12 14.72
N GLY A 133 7.33 4.28 15.25
CA GLY A 133 7.54 4.48 16.67
C GLY A 133 6.27 4.60 17.51
N TYR A 134 5.16 5.06 16.91
CA TYR A 134 3.96 5.45 17.65
C TYR A 134 2.66 4.81 17.17
N THR A 135 2.37 4.82 15.86
CA THR A 135 1.02 4.52 15.33
C THR A 135 0.93 3.20 14.56
N CYS A 136 2.06 2.62 14.13
CA CYS A 136 2.08 1.34 13.42
C CYS A 136 1.39 0.24 14.25
N PRO A 137 0.47 -0.55 13.65
CA PRO A 137 -0.24 -1.61 14.37
C PRO A 137 0.69 -2.59 15.09
N GLN A 138 1.78 -3.01 14.45
CA GLN A 138 2.77 -3.89 15.10
C GLN A 138 3.29 -3.26 16.41
N THR A 139 3.61 -1.97 16.42
CA THR A 139 4.11 -1.27 17.61
C THR A 139 3.04 -1.10 18.68
N VAL A 140 1.82 -0.74 18.32
CA VAL A 140 0.70 -0.52 19.25
C VAL A 140 0.36 -1.80 20.00
N TRP A 141 0.20 -2.93 19.29
CA TRP A 141 -0.14 -4.21 19.91
C TRP A 141 1.03 -4.82 20.68
N VAL A 142 2.27 -4.72 20.20
CA VAL A 142 3.45 -5.16 20.97
C VAL A 142 3.56 -4.37 22.28
N ASP A 143 3.32 -3.06 22.26
CA ASP A 143 3.37 -2.24 23.48
C ASP A 143 2.27 -2.64 24.46
N LEU A 144 1.05 -2.89 23.98
CA LEU A 144 -0.06 -3.41 24.79
C LEU A 144 0.28 -4.78 25.42
N PHE A 145 0.81 -5.72 24.64
CA PHE A 145 1.22 -7.03 25.15
C PHE A 145 2.36 -6.94 26.17
N LEU A 146 3.30 -6.01 25.98
CA LEU A 146 4.36 -5.74 26.95
C LEU A 146 3.82 -5.11 28.24
N VAL A 147 2.76 -4.29 28.19
CA VAL A 147 2.06 -3.80 29.38
C VAL A 147 1.49 -4.98 30.18
N VAL A 148 0.73 -5.86 29.52
CA VAL A 148 0.14 -7.05 30.14
C VAL A 148 1.22 -7.96 30.73
N GLU A 149 2.27 -8.25 29.95
CA GLU A 149 3.37 -9.09 30.40
C GLU A 149 4.08 -8.52 31.64
N ARG A 150 4.29 -7.20 31.68
CA ARG A 150 4.88 -6.53 32.84
C ARG A 150 3.97 -6.53 34.05
N ALA A 151 2.65 -6.42 33.86
CA ALA A 151 1.69 -6.46 34.96
C ALA A 151 1.67 -7.83 35.65
N ILE A 152 1.85 -8.92 34.90
CA ILE A 152 1.73 -10.30 35.42
C ILE A 152 3.08 -10.86 35.87
N GLU A 153 4.13 -10.69 35.05
CA GLU A 153 5.45 -11.30 35.30
C GLU A 153 6.44 -10.34 35.98
N GLY A 154 6.12 -9.06 36.06
CA GLY A 154 6.96 -8.01 36.61
C GLY A 154 7.87 -7.32 35.57
N ASP A 155 8.71 -6.39 36.05
CA ASP A 155 9.63 -5.66 35.18
C ASP A 155 10.80 -6.54 34.69
N ARG A 156 11.70 -5.98 33.88
CA ARG A 156 12.83 -6.66 33.21
C ARG A 156 13.51 -7.76 34.04
N ASN A 157 14.05 -7.45 35.22
CA ASN A 157 14.84 -8.41 35.99
C ASN A 157 13.99 -9.56 36.54
N ALA A 158 12.74 -9.29 36.93
CA ALA A 158 11.81 -10.33 37.37
C ALA A 158 11.49 -11.30 36.23
N ARG A 159 11.30 -10.79 35.01
CA ARG A 159 11.06 -11.61 33.82
C ARG A 159 12.28 -12.44 33.42
N ILE A 160 13.48 -11.88 33.46
CA ILE A 160 14.72 -12.64 33.20
C ILE A 160 14.86 -13.78 34.22
N LYS A 161 14.67 -13.49 35.51
CA LYS A 161 14.71 -14.50 36.58
C LYS A 161 13.62 -15.56 36.37
N LEU A 162 12.41 -15.17 36.00
CA LEU A 162 11.30 -16.09 35.75
C LEU A 162 11.54 -16.97 34.53
N ASP A 163 12.18 -16.46 33.48
CA ASP A 163 12.54 -17.21 32.28
C ASP A 163 13.54 -18.32 32.61
N ALA A 164 14.60 -17.98 33.35
CA ALA A 164 15.67 -18.89 33.76
C ALA A 164 15.29 -19.87 34.88
N ALA A 165 14.29 -19.55 35.71
CA ALA A 165 13.85 -20.42 36.80
C ALA A 165 13.28 -21.77 36.29
N PRO A 166 13.39 -22.87 37.05
CA PRO A 166 12.76 -24.14 36.70
C PRO A 166 11.22 -24.02 36.65
N PHE A 167 10.56 -25.00 36.05
CA PHE A 167 9.10 -25.05 36.03
C PHE A 167 8.56 -25.21 37.46
N SER A 168 7.80 -24.21 37.91
CA SER A 168 7.09 -24.19 39.19
C SER A 168 5.63 -23.83 38.95
N ALA A 169 4.74 -24.18 39.88
CA ALA A 169 3.32 -23.85 39.79
C ALA A 169 3.09 -22.33 39.62
N SER A 170 3.86 -21.50 40.34
CA SER A 170 3.81 -20.04 40.20
C SER A 170 4.26 -19.56 38.80
N LYS A 171 5.34 -20.14 38.25
CA LYS A 171 5.79 -19.82 36.89
C LYS A 171 4.72 -20.19 35.86
N LEU A 172 4.15 -21.39 35.98
CA LEU A 172 3.10 -21.86 35.07
C LEU A 172 1.86 -20.96 35.15
N ALA A 173 1.38 -20.63 36.36
CA ALA A 173 0.24 -19.75 36.56
C ALA A 173 0.45 -18.36 35.92
N LYS A 174 1.62 -17.73 36.14
CA LYS A 174 1.95 -16.43 35.52
C LYS A 174 2.01 -16.50 34.00
N ARG A 175 2.64 -17.55 33.45
CA ARG A 175 2.74 -17.74 31.99
C ARG A 175 1.35 -17.98 31.38
N SER A 176 0.58 -18.89 31.94
CA SER A 176 -0.78 -19.18 31.48
C SER A 176 -1.68 -17.96 31.56
N ALA A 177 -1.66 -17.22 32.67
CA ALA A 177 -2.44 -15.98 32.81
C ALA A 177 -2.07 -14.93 31.73
N LYS A 178 -0.77 -14.74 31.47
CA LYS A 178 -0.31 -13.84 30.41
C LYS A 178 -0.78 -14.29 29.03
N HIS A 179 -0.56 -15.55 28.69
CA HIS A 179 -0.94 -16.07 27.37
C HIS A 179 -2.47 -16.07 27.19
N LEU A 180 -3.24 -16.35 28.24
CA LEU A 180 -4.69 -16.23 28.22
C LEU A 180 -5.12 -14.79 27.90
N ILE A 181 -4.58 -13.79 28.61
CA ILE A 181 -4.93 -12.38 28.34
C ILE A 181 -4.47 -11.94 26.94
N TRP A 182 -3.30 -12.40 26.47
CA TRP A 182 -2.87 -12.13 25.09
C TRP A 182 -3.81 -12.72 24.06
N VAL A 183 -4.29 -13.96 24.27
CA VAL A 183 -5.26 -14.60 23.39
C VAL A 183 -6.60 -13.85 23.44
N LEU A 184 -7.08 -13.43 24.62
CA LEU A 184 -8.30 -12.64 24.73
C LEU A 184 -8.21 -11.30 23.97
N ILE A 185 -7.08 -10.59 24.08
CA ILE A 185 -6.83 -9.36 23.31
C ILE A 185 -6.77 -9.66 21.80
N ALA A 186 -6.15 -10.78 21.41
CA ALA A 186 -6.06 -11.18 20.01
C ALA A 186 -7.43 -11.57 19.42
N VAL A 187 -8.26 -12.28 20.19
CA VAL A 187 -9.67 -12.59 19.83
C VAL A 187 -10.48 -11.32 19.72
N ALA A 188 -10.37 -10.41 20.70
CA ALA A 188 -11.02 -9.11 20.62
C ALA A 188 -10.58 -8.35 19.36
N THR A 189 -9.28 -8.38 19.03
CA THR A 189 -8.73 -7.76 17.81
C THR A 189 -9.37 -8.36 16.55
N GLY A 190 -9.36 -9.69 16.42
CA GLY A 190 -9.99 -10.37 15.28
C GLY A 190 -11.49 -10.10 15.18
N GLY A 191 -12.21 -10.11 16.31
CA GLY A 191 -13.63 -9.80 16.39
C GLY A 191 -13.96 -8.37 15.97
N ALA A 192 -13.21 -7.39 16.49
CA ALA A 192 -13.38 -5.98 16.15
C ALA A 192 -13.24 -5.71 14.66
N TRP A 193 -12.30 -6.40 13.98
CA TRP A 193 -12.19 -6.29 12.52
C TRP A 193 -13.45 -6.74 11.80
N VAL A 194 -14.03 -7.89 12.18
CA VAL A 194 -15.22 -8.42 11.49
C VAL A 194 -16.45 -7.53 11.72
N PHE A 195 -16.53 -6.83 12.86
CA PHE A 195 -17.58 -5.83 13.12
C PHE A 195 -17.55 -4.63 12.16
N TYR A 196 -16.47 -4.41 11.39
CA TYR A 196 -16.50 -3.43 10.31
C TYR A 196 -17.22 -3.93 9.04
N PHE A 197 -17.56 -5.22 8.93
CA PHE A 197 -18.12 -5.83 7.70
C PHE A 197 -19.56 -6.33 7.86
N ALA A 198 -20.07 -6.38 9.07
CA ALA A 198 -21.45 -6.70 9.39
C ALA A 198 -21.87 -5.91 10.63
N ASP A 199 -23.18 -5.73 10.81
CA ASP A 199 -23.73 -4.99 11.96
C ASP A 199 -23.21 -5.57 13.29
N ALA A 200 -22.52 -4.74 14.08
CA ALA A 200 -21.75 -5.21 15.22
C ALA A 200 -22.60 -5.86 16.34
N PRO A 201 -23.75 -5.28 16.76
CA PRO A 201 -24.61 -5.90 17.77
C PRO A 201 -25.19 -7.26 17.33
N SER A 202 -25.74 -7.35 16.13
CA SER A 202 -26.31 -8.61 15.61
C SER A 202 -25.24 -9.67 15.42
N LEU A 203 -24.11 -9.31 14.80
CA LEU A 203 -23.00 -10.24 14.60
C LEU A 203 -22.41 -10.74 15.93
N LEU A 204 -22.35 -9.90 16.98
CA LEU A 204 -21.91 -10.35 18.30
C LEU A 204 -22.84 -11.43 18.85
N VAL A 205 -24.16 -11.26 18.71
CA VAL A 205 -25.14 -12.27 19.13
C VAL A 205 -24.92 -13.55 18.34
N ASP A 206 -24.84 -13.47 17.02
CA ASP A 206 -24.63 -14.63 16.14
C ASP A 206 -23.34 -15.39 16.44
N LEU A 207 -22.27 -14.67 16.81
CA LEU A 207 -21.01 -15.28 17.24
C LEU A 207 -21.16 -16.00 18.58
N ALA A 208 -21.86 -15.39 19.54
CA ALA A 208 -22.07 -15.94 20.87
C ALA A 208 -23.00 -17.18 20.86
N THR A 209 -23.93 -17.23 19.92
CA THR A 209 -24.91 -18.32 19.75
C THR A 209 -24.45 -19.38 18.76
N ALA A 210 -23.24 -19.28 18.20
CA ALA A 210 -22.69 -20.20 17.21
C ALA A 210 -23.45 -20.24 15.86
N GLN A 211 -24.10 -19.13 15.49
CA GLN A 211 -24.94 -19.01 14.28
C GLN A 211 -24.35 -18.09 13.20
N ALA A 212 -23.25 -17.38 13.48
CA ALA A 212 -22.58 -16.55 12.49
C ALA A 212 -22.09 -17.35 11.26
N ALA A 213 -21.89 -16.66 10.15
CA ALA A 213 -21.34 -17.27 8.93
C ALA A 213 -19.93 -17.86 9.20
N PRO A 214 -19.57 -19.02 8.62
CA PRO A 214 -18.25 -19.65 8.82
C PRO A 214 -17.06 -18.72 8.52
N VAL A 215 -17.21 -17.83 7.53
CA VAL A 215 -16.20 -16.83 7.16
C VAL A 215 -15.86 -15.88 8.31
N ALA A 216 -16.82 -15.54 9.17
CA ALA A 216 -16.60 -14.69 10.33
C ALA A 216 -15.66 -15.39 11.33
N TYR A 217 -15.96 -16.65 11.69
CA TYR A 217 -15.11 -17.44 12.59
C TYR A 217 -13.70 -17.64 12.03
N MET A 218 -13.58 -17.97 10.74
CA MET A 218 -12.27 -18.17 10.12
C MET A 218 -11.44 -16.88 10.10
N THR A 219 -12.08 -15.74 9.81
CA THR A 219 -11.42 -14.43 9.82
C THR A 219 -10.96 -14.07 11.23
N ILE A 220 -11.82 -14.25 12.25
CA ILE A 220 -11.45 -14.04 13.66
C ILE A 220 -10.29 -14.94 14.04
N ALA A 221 -10.32 -16.23 13.68
CA ALA A 221 -9.25 -17.18 14.01
C ALA A 221 -7.90 -16.79 13.37
N VAL A 222 -7.90 -16.43 12.09
CA VAL A 222 -6.68 -16.00 11.38
C VAL A 222 -6.12 -14.70 11.96
N LEU A 223 -6.97 -13.70 12.21
CA LEU A 223 -6.54 -12.44 12.80
C LEU A 223 -6.09 -12.60 14.26
N THR A 224 -6.73 -13.48 15.01
CA THR A 224 -6.30 -13.86 16.36
C THR A 224 -4.91 -14.50 16.32
N ALA A 225 -4.73 -15.50 15.45
CA ALA A 225 -3.46 -16.21 15.33
C ALA A 225 -2.32 -15.28 14.92
N THR A 226 -2.54 -14.44 13.91
CA THR A 226 -1.54 -13.46 13.43
C THR A 226 -1.25 -12.39 14.48
N THR A 227 -2.25 -11.81 15.14
CA THR A 227 -2.05 -10.81 16.20
C THR A 227 -1.25 -11.41 17.38
N TYR A 228 -1.62 -12.61 17.82
CA TYR A 228 -0.94 -13.32 18.90
C TYR A 228 0.51 -13.68 18.52
N LEU A 229 0.72 -14.22 17.32
CA LEU A 229 2.05 -14.64 16.85
C LEU A 229 2.96 -13.42 16.62
N PHE A 230 2.50 -12.45 15.84
CA PHE A 230 3.30 -11.30 15.43
C PHE A 230 3.54 -10.33 16.57
N GLY A 231 2.49 -9.94 17.31
CA GLY A 231 2.61 -9.02 18.42
C GLY A 231 3.15 -9.68 19.69
N GLY A 232 2.67 -10.89 20.03
CA GLY A 232 2.99 -11.54 21.29
C GLY A 232 4.36 -12.21 21.28
N LEU A 233 4.65 -12.99 20.23
CA LEU A 233 5.82 -13.88 20.17
C LEU A 233 6.97 -13.31 19.35
N MET A 234 6.72 -12.90 18.10
CA MET A 234 7.74 -12.46 17.15
C MET A 234 8.25 -11.03 17.44
N ARG A 235 7.35 -10.10 17.80
CA ARG A 235 7.67 -8.73 18.26
C ARG A 235 8.63 -8.01 17.31
N GLU A 236 9.87 -7.79 17.74
CA GLU A 236 10.91 -7.09 17.01
C GLU A 236 11.30 -7.79 15.71
N GLN A 237 11.13 -9.12 15.64
CA GLN A 237 11.47 -9.92 14.46
C GLN A 237 10.63 -9.49 13.25
N VAL A 238 9.37 -9.08 13.48
CA VAL A 238 8.50 -8.56 12.43
C VAL A 238 9.08 -7.26 11.86
N CYS A 239 9.51 -6.33 12.74
CA CYS A 239 10.08 -5.07 12.33
C CYS A 239 11.44 -5.26 11.62
N THR A 240 12.31 -6.13 12.12
CA THR A 240 13.65 -6.34 11.56
C THR A 240 13.66 -7.10 10.23
N TYR A 241 12.86 -8.18 10.13
CA TYR A 241 12.98 -9.13 9.02
C TYR A 241 11.80 -9.13 8.05
N MET A 242 10.57 -8.86 8.50
CA MET A 242 9.38 -8.95 7.64
C MET A 242 8.94 -7.59 7.09
N CYS A 243 9.07 -6.55 7.90
CA CYS A 243 8.58 -5.22 7.57
C CYS A 243 9.51 -4.55 6.54
N PRO A 244 9.00 -4.10 5.39
CA PRO A 244 9.81 -3.36 4.43
C PRO A 244 10.04 -1.90 4.86
N TRP A 245 9.18 -1.38 5.75
CA TRP A 245 9.15 0.03 6.12
C TRP A 245 10.44 0.59 6.72
N PRO A 246 11.17 -0.10 7.62
CA PRO A 246 12.40 0.45 8.17
C PRO A 246 13.44 0.81 7.10
N ARG A 247 13.50 0.03 6.02
CA ARG A 247 14.40 0.27 4.88
C ARG A 247 13.90 1.42 4.01
N ILE A 248 12.62 1.38 3.64
CA ILE A 248 11.99 2.41 2.80
C ILE A 248 12.07 3.78 3.50
N GLN A 249 11.70 3.85 4.78
CA GLN A 249 11.73 5.10 5.54
C GLN A 249 13.13 5.61 5.79
N ALA A 250 14.14 4.74 5.96
CA ALA A 250 15.53 5.18 6.08
C ALA A 250 16.00 5.92 4.81
N ALA A 251 15.56 5.49 3.63
CA ALA A 251 15.86 6.17 2.36
C ALA A 251 15.09 7.49 2.17
N MET A 252 14.04 7.75 2.96
CA MET A 252 13.24 8.99 2.91
C MET A 252 13.76 10.08 3.86
N LEU A 253 14.72 9.76 4.74
CA LEU A 253 15.30 10.72 5.68
C LEU A 253 16.27 11.66 4.96
N ASP A 254 16.38 12.89 5.48
CA ASP A 254 17.39 13.86 5.08
C ASP A 254 18.09 14.48 6.28
N GLU A 255 19.07 15.34 6.01
CA GLU A 255 19.93 15.93 7.03
C GLU A 255 19.15 16.75 8.08
N ASN A 256 17.92 17.14 7.75
CA ASN A 256 17.06 17.98 8.57
C ASN A 256 15.82 17.21 9.08
N SER A 257 15.70 15.91 8.80
CA SER A 257 14.69 15.04 9.39
C SER A 257 15.03 14.80 10.86
N LEU A 258 14.04 14.93 11.75
CA LEU A 258 14.23 14.61 13.17
C LEU A 258 14.34 13.10 13.36
N THR A 259 15.39 12.69 14.05
CA THR A 259 15.66 11.29 14.37
C THR A 259 16.11 11.16 15.82
N VAL A 260 15.82 10.02 16.45
CA VAL A 260 16.28 9.77 17.81
C VAL A 260 17.78 9.45 17.76
N THR A 261 18.58 10.30 18.39
CA THR A 261 20.04 10.28 18.25
C THR A 261 20.70 10.36 19.62
N TYR A 262 21.72 9.54 19.86
CA TYR A 262 22.65 9.72 20.96
C TYR A 262 23.69 10.78 20.56
N ASN A 263 23.84 11.80 21.39
CA ASN A 263 24.71 12.94 21.08
C ASN A 263 26.15 12.67 21.52
N ASP A 264 26.93 11.99 20.66
CA ASP A 264 28.34 11.65 20.90
C ASP A 264 29.18 12.86 21.30
N TRP A 265 28.97 13.99 20.61
CA TRP A 265 29.65 15.27 20.86
C TRP A 265 29.52 15.77 22.30
N ARG A 266 28.55 15.25 23.06
CA ARG A 266 28.30 15.53 24.47
C ARG A 266 28.63 14.35 25.37
N GLY A 267 28.31 13.14 24.89
CA GLY A 267 28.35 11.91 25.67
C GLY A 267 29.73 11.28 25.80
N GLU A 268 30.59 11.50 24.81
CA GLU A 268 31.89 10.85 24.70
C GLU A 268 33.06 11.79 25.06
N PRO A 269 34.17 11.28 25.63
CA PRO A 269 34.38 9.89 26.02
C PRO A 269 33.57 9.52 27.28
N ARG A 270 32.80 8.43 27.18
CA ARG A 270 31.93 7.96 28.27
C ARG A 270 32.71 7.25 29.37
N SER A 271 32.24 7.35 30.61
CA SER A 271 32.88 6.66 31.75
C SER A 271 31.90 6.28 32.85
N ARG A 272 32.00 5.01 33.31
CA ARG A 272 31.29 4.54 34.51
C ARG A 272 31.76 5.23 35.80
N HIS A 273 32.98 5.75 35.79
CA HIS A 273 33.62 6.36 36.94
C HIS A 273 34.03 7.81 36.63
N ALA A 274 33.07 8.60 36.14
CA ALA A 274 33.30 9.96 35.68
C ALA A 274 34.07 10.83 36.70
N LYS A 275 33.74 10.74 38.00
CA LYS A 275 34.45 11.48 39.06
C LYS A 275 35.92 11.08 39.19
N LYS A 276 36.22 9.78 39.07
CA LYS A 276 37.59 9.26 39.14
C LYS A 276 38.39 9.67 37.90
N ALA A 277 37.79 9.53 36.73
CA ALA A 277 38.42 9.94 35.47
C ALA A 277 38.70 11.46 35.44
N ALA A 278 37.78 12.28 35.94
CA ALA A 278 38.01 13.73 36.10
C ALA A 278 39.13 14.05 37.10
N ALA A 279 39.19 13.34 38.24
CA ALA A 279 40.28 13.50 39.22
C ALA A 279 41.66 13.09 38.66
N GLU A 280 41.69 12.18 37.68
CA GLU A 280 42.88 11.77 36.93
C GLU A 280 43.21 12.73 35.76
N GLY A 281 42.52 13.87 35.65
CA GLY A 281 42.73 14.86 34.59
C GLY A 281 42.23 14.43 33.21
N ARG A 282 41.43 13.35 33.12
CA ARG A 282 40.83 12.92 31.85
C ARG A 282 39.54 13.69 31.60
N THR A 283 39.34 14.12 30.36
CA THR A 283 38.06 14.65 29.90
C THR A 283 37.01 13.54 29.91
N VAL A 284 35.78 13.85 30.32
CA VAL A 284 34.68 12.87 30.41
C VAL A 284 33.39 13.51 29.94
N GLY A 285 32.69 12.84 29.04
CA GLY A 285 31.38 13.27 28.57
C GLY A 285 30.25 13.01 29.56
N ASP A 286 29.02 13.21 29.10
CA ASP A 286 27.79 13.07 29.89
C ASP A 286 27.30 11.64 30.03
N CYS A 287 27.75 10.75 29.15
CA CYS A 287 27.35 9.36 29.23
C CYS A 287 28.12 8.65 30.35
N VAL A 288 27.38 8.17 31.33
CA VAL A 288 27.92 7.39 32.46
C VAL A 288 27.94 5.89 32.21
N ASP A 289 27.77 5.45 30.94
CA ASP A 289 27.77 4.05 30.53
C ASP A 289 26.85 3.12 31.38
N CYS A 290 25.66 3.60 31.73
CA CYS A 290 24.72 2.88 32.60
C CYS A 290 23.84 1.84 31.88
N ASN A 291 23.85 1.80 30.54
CA ASN A 291 22.98 0.96 29.70
C ASN A 291 21.46 1.13 29.92
N ALA A 292 21.01 2.24 30.51
CA ALA A 292 19.58 2.50 30.70
C ALA A 292 18.82 2.58 29.36
N CYS A 293 19.41 3.24 28.35
CA CYS A 293 18.86 3.34 27.00
C CYS A 293 18.71 1.97 26.32
N VAL A 294 19.71 1.09 26.46
CA VAL A 294 19.69 -0.29 25.93
C VAL A 294 18.63 -1.12 26.66
N ALA A 295 18.54 -0.99 27.98
CA ALA A 295 17.62 -1.79 28.79
C ALA A 295 16.14 -1.51 28.50
N VAL A 296 15.77 -0.28 28.10
CA VAL A 296 14.38 0.08 27.77
C VAL A 296 14.02 -0.14 26.30
N CYS A 297 15.02 -0.39 25.44
CA CYS A 297 14.80 -0.49 24.01
C CYS A 297 13.99 -1.74 23.65
N PRO A 298 12.81 -1.60 23.01
CA PRO A 298 12.01 -2.75 22.60
C PRO A 298 12.66 -3.56 21.48
N MET A 299 13.57 -2.95 20.73
CA MET A 299 14.28 -3.57 19.59
C MET A 299 15.63 -4.15 20.02
N GLY A 300 16.05 -3.97 21.27
CA GLY A 300 17.29 -4.57 21.81
C GLY A 300 18.58 -3.94 21.28
N ILE A 301 18.49 -2.78 20.65
CA ILE A 301 19.63 -2.05 20.11
C ILE A 301 20.35 -1.19 21.14
N ASP A 302 21.62 -0.89 20.85
CA ASP A 302 22.37 0.17 21.50
C ASP A 302 22.37 1.43 20.63
N ILE A 303 21.63 2.45 21.08
CA ILE A 303 21.51 3.73 20.38
C ILE A 303 22.84 4.50 20.32
N ARG A 304 23.85 4.10 21.10
CA ARG A 304 25.17 4.71 21.10
C ARG A 304 26.06 4.25 19.95
N ASP A 305 25.66 3.20 19.24
CA ASP A 305 26.33 2.73 18.02
C ASP A 305 25.79 3.47 16.77
N GLY A 306 25.09 4.59 16.97
CA GLY A 306 24.52 5.41 15.90
C GLY A 306 23.14 4.93 15.43
N GLN A 307 22.76 5.35 14.22
CA GLN A 307 21.48 4.97 13.64
C GLN A 307 21.50 3.54 13.09
N GLN A 308 20.62 2.72 13.66
CA GLN A 308 20.41 1.34 13.25
C GLN A 308 19.06 1.18 12.54
N LEU A 309 18.98 0.23 11.61
CA LEU A 309 17.77 -0.03 10.82
C LEU A 309 16.62 -0.52 11.72
N GLU A 310 16.94 -1.23 12.79
CA GLU A 310 16.00 -1.77 13.76
C GLU A 310 15.36 -0.69 14.63
N CYS A 311 15.96 0.49 14.74
CA CYS A 311 15.44 1.55 15.61
C CYS A 311 14.07 2.06 15.11
N ILE A 312 12.99 1.76 15.82
CA ILE A 312 11.66 2.28 15.46
C ILE A 312 11.43 3.75 15.84
N THR A 313 12.42 4.46 16.38
CA THR A 313 12.31 5.88 16.84
C THR A 313 11.19 6.14 17.85
N CYS A 314 10.94 5.19 18.75
CA CYS A 314 9.89 5.29 19.79
C CYS A 314 10.25 6.18 20.99
N ALA A 315 11.46 6.74 21.02
CA ALA A 315 11.97 7.68 22.04
C ALA A 315 11.97 7.20 23.51
N LEU A 316 11.70 5.92 23.79
CA LEU A 316 11.78 5.40 25.16
C LEU A 316 13.18 5.50 25.77
N CYS A 317 14.22 5.45 24.93
CA CYS A 317 15.61 5.67 25.35
C CYS A 317 15.87 7.12 25.79
N ILE A 318 15.14 8.12 25.25
CA ILE A 318 15.23 9.52 25.69
C ILE A 318 14.71 9.61 27.13
N ASP A 319 13.48 9.16 27.38
CA ASP A 319 12.88 9.16 28.72
C ASP A 319 13.78 8.46 29.76
N ALA A 320 14.39 7.33 29.39
CA ALA A 320 15.28 6.59 30.29
C ALA A 320 16.61 7.30 30.55
N CYS A 321 17.17 7.95 29.53
CA CYS A 321 18.42 8.70 29.65
C CYS A 321 18.23 9.99 30.43
N ASP A 322 17.16 10.74 30.15
CA ASP A 322 16.80 11.96 30.88
C ASP A 322 16.57 11.67 32.36
N GLY A 323 15.90 10.55 32.70
CA GLY A 323 15.77 10.13 34.10
C GLY A 323 17.10 9.77 34.80
N VAL A 324 18.17 9.48 34.05
CA VAL A 324 19.52 9.34 34.59
C VAL A 324 20.21 10.71 34.68
N MET A 325 20.07 11.57 33.66
CA MET A 325 20.64 12.93 33.67
C MET A 325 20.10 13.76 34.84
N ASP A 326 18.80 13.69 35.11
CA ASP A 326 18.14 14.36 36.23
C ASP A 326 18.78 13.96 37.58
N LYS A 327 19.05 12.66 37.78
CA LYS A 327 19.66 12.15 39.02
C LYS A 327 21.12 12.58 39.18
N LEU A 328 21.79 12.86 38.07
CA LEU A 328 23.16 13.35 38.05
C LEU A 328 23.23 14.87 38.10
N GLY A 329 22.10 15.58 38.06
CA GLY A 329 22.04 17.04 37.99
C GLY A 329 22.60 17.59 36.67
N ARG A 330 22.52 16.82 35.57
CA ARG A 330 22.94 17.27 34.23
C ARG A 330 21.73 17.63 33.39
N GLU A 331 21.92 18.51 32.42
CA GLU A 331 20.85 18.90 31.48
C GLU A 331 20.31 17.69 30.71
N ARG A 332 19.03 17.71 30.33
CA ARG A 332 18.42 16.64 29.54
C ARG A 332 18.90 16.64 28.08
N GLY A 333 18.54 15.62 27.30
CA GLY A 333 18.83 15.60 25.86
C GLY A 333 20.22 15.06 25.50
N LEU A 334 20.80 14.19 26.33
CA LEU A 334 21.96 13.39 25.92
C LEU A 334 21.59 12.40 24.80
N ILE A 335 20.37 11.85 24.88
CA ILE A 335 19.68 11.27 23.73
C ILE A 335 18.50 12.21 23.45
N SER A 336 18.33 12.65 22.20
CA SER A 336 17.28 13.59 21.83
C SER A 336 16.76 13.31 20.43
N TYR A 337 15.63 13.92 20.06
CA TYR A 337 15.34 14.13 18.65
C TYR A 337 16.29 15.20 18.13
N ALA A 338 17.13 14.84 17.17
CA ALA A 338 18.09 15.73 16.53
C ALA A 338 18.04 15.54 15.02
N THR A 339 18.38 16.62 14.31
CA THR A 339 18.67 16.54 12.89
C THR A 339 20.14 16.19 12.69
N LEU A 340 20.49 15.58 11.56
CA LEU A 340 21.89 15.31 11.23
C LEU A 340 22.68 16.63 11.07
N SER A 341 22.04 17.69 10.58
CA SER A 341 22.66 19.01 10.46
C SER A 341 23.02 19.63 11.82
N ASP A 342 22.12 19.56 12.80
CA ASP A 342 22.39 19.98 14.18
C ASP A 342 23.50 19.14 14.82
N TYR A 343 23.41 17.81 14.66
CA TYR A 343 24.40 16.88 15.17
C TYR A 343 25.80 17.19 14.62
N ASN A 344 25.92 17.38 13.30
CA ASN A 344 27.21 17.66 12.65
C ASN A 344 27.78 19.02 13.08
N ALA A 345 26.95 20.05 13.24
CA ALA A 345 27.38 21.35 13.76
C ALA A 345 27.94 21.24 15.19
N ASN A 346 27.26 20.48 16.05
CA ASN A 346 27.70 20.25 17.43
C ASN A 346 28.94 19.37 17.51
N MET A 347 29.04 18.37 16.64
CA MET A 347 30.22 17.52 16.52
C MET A 347 31.44 18.34 16.09
N ALA A 348 31.29 19.23 15.11
CA ALA A 348 32.35 20.14 14.70
C ALA A 348 32.80 21.05 15.86
N LEU A 349 31.88 21.56 16.67
CA LEU A 349 32.22 22.32 17.87
C LEU A 349 33.02 21.50 18.88
N ALA A 350 32.60 20.26 19.16
CA ALA A 350 33.27 19.38 20.13
C ALA A 350 34.67 18.92 19.68
N THR A 351 34.93 18.88 18.37
CA THR A 351 36.16 18.34 17.76
C THR A 351 37.07 19.40 17.14
N ALA A 352 36.80 20.69 17.37
CA ALA A 352 37.49 21.81 16.72
C ALA A 352 37.51 21.70 15.17
N GLY A 353 36.36 21.34 14.59
CA GLY A 353 36.22 21.13 13.14
C GLY A 353 36.76 19.78 12.66
N GLY A 354 36.86 18.78 13.56
CA GLY A 354 37.35 17.44 13.25
C GLY A 354 38.86 17.27 13.38
N THR A 355 39.60 18.29 13.83
CA THR A 355 41.06 18.20 14.00
C THR A 355 41.49 17.46 15.27
N GLU A 356 40.59 17.34 16.23
CA GLU A 356 40.85 16.71 17.52
C GLU A 356 39.78 15.69 17.89
N THR A 357 40.08 14.86 18.90
CA THR A 357 39.08 14.00 19.52
C THR A 357 38.02 14.83 20.25
N ILE A 358 36.88 14.20 20.56
CA ILE A 358 35.75 14.85 21.22
C ILE A 358 36.21 15.43 22.56
N ASN A 359 36.08 16.74 22.71
CA ASN A 359 36.33 17.45 23.96
C ASN A 359 35.02 18.04 24.51
N PRO A 360 34.43 17.42 25.56
CA PRO A 360 33.20 17.87 26.20
C PRO A 360 33.25 19.30 26.74
N ASP A 361 34.43 19.83 27.08
CA ASP A 361 34.56 21.16 27.67
C ASP A 361 34.25 22.26 26.64
N ARG A 362 34.43 22.00 25.34
CA ARG A 362 34.14 22.94 24.25
C ARG A 362 32.65 23.22 24.07
N VAL A 363 31.81 22.28 24.49
CA VAL A 363 30.34 22.39 24.39
C VAL A 363 29.72 22.87 25.69
N ARG A 364 30.55 23.25 26.69
CA ARG A 364 30.13 23.78 27.98
C ARG A 364 30.53 25.25 28.17
N ARG A 365 29.80 25.93 29.06
CA ARG A 365 30.17 27.25 29.60
C ARG A 365 30.95 27.08 30.91
N GLU A 366 31.60 28.13 31.37
CA GLU A 366 32.33 28.15 32.66
C GLU A 366 31.45 27.79 33.86
N GLY A 367 30.14 28.09 33.80
CA GLY A 367 29.15 27.68 34.82
C GLY A 367 28.62 26.25 34.71
N GLY A 368 29.16 25.44 33.79
CA GLY A 368 28.80 24.04 33.62
C GLY A 368 27.57 23.74 32.76
N GLY A 369 26.79 24.73 32.33
CA GLY A 369 25.70 24.54 31.34
C GLY A 369 26.21 24.36 29.91
N LEU A 370 25.35 23.90 29.00
CA LEU A 370 25.65 23.83 27.55
C LEU A 370 25.90 25.22 26.94
N SER A 371 26.91 25.31 26.07
CA SER A 371 27.28 26.52 25.34
C SER A 371 26.16 27.01 24.42
N GLU A 372 26.01 28.33 24.26
CA GLU A 372 25.04 28.93 23.30
C GLU A 372 25.39 28.61 21.85
N LYS A 373 26.64 28.19 21.59
CA LYS A 373 27.10 27.77 20.28
C LYS A 373 26.58 26.39 19.87
N VAL A 374 26.01 25.63 20.81
CA VAL A 374 25.38 24.34 20.52
C VAL A 374 24.14 24.60 19.67
N ALA A 375 24.12 24.04 18.48
CA ALA A 375 22.97 24.02 17.61
C ALA A 375 21.83 23.23 18.26
N HIS A 376 20.65 23.84 18.27
CA HIS A 376 19.42 23.22 18.73
C HIS A 376 18.42 23.15 17.59
N PHE A 377 17.52 22.18 17.67
CA PHE A 377 16.44 22.09 16.72
C PHE A 377 15.49 23.30 16.86
N HIS A 378 15.23 23.97 15.74
CA HIS A 378 14.24 25.03 15.64
C HIS A 378 13.12 24.61 14.68
N TRP A 379 11.86 24.86 15.06
CA TRP A 379 10.68 24.50 14.26
C TRP A 379 10.70 25.07 12.83
N ARG A 380 11.41 26.18 12.60
CA ARG A 380 11.63 26.75 11.27
C ARG A 380 12.30 25.76 10.30
N LYS A 381 13.11 24.81 10.79
CA LYS A 381 13.74 23.77 9.98
C LYS A 381 12.74 22.77 9.38
N ILE A 382 11.50 22.72 9.85
CA ILE A 382 10.44 21.90 9.23
C ILE A 382 9.93 22.57 7.95
N PHE A 383 9.91 23.90 7.89
CA PHE A 383 9.35 24.67 6.77
C PHE A 383 10.37 24.78 5.63
N ARG A 384 10.58 23.68 4.91
CA ARG A 384 11.48 23.57 3.77
C ARG A 384 10.69 23.33 2.49
N LEU A 385 11.28 23.67 1.33
CA LEU A 385 10.66 23.45 0.02
C LEU A 385 10.13 22.02 -0.14
N ARG A 386 10.92 21.01 0.23
CA ARG A 386 10.50 19.59 0.20
C ARG A 386 9.21 19.34 0.99
N THR A 387 9.11 19.88 2.21
CA THR A 387 7.91 19.75 3.05
C THR A 387 6.72 20.47 2.43
N PHE A 388 6.92 21.66 1.85
CA PHE A 388 5.87 22.37 1.11
C PHE A 388 5.42 21.62 -0.15
N LEU A 389 6.33 20.95 -0.86
CA LEU A 389 5.98 20.13 -2.02
C LEU A 389 5.11 18.93 -1.62
N TYR A 390 5.50 18.19 -0.58
CA TYR A 390 4.69 17.06 -0.10
C TYR A 390 3.36 17.52 0.50
N PHE A 391 3.36 18.61 1.28
CA PHE A 391 2.14 19.17 1.82
C PHE A 391 1.22 19.68 0.70
N GLY A 392 1.75 20.39 -0.28
CA GLY A 392 1.01 20.87 -1.45
C GLY A 392 0.42 19.73 -2.27
N ALA A 393 1.18 18.66 -2.53
CA ALA A 393 0.67 17.47 -3.21
C ALA A 393 -0.42 16.76 -2.39
N TRP A 394 -0.22 16.61 -1.08
CA TRP A 394 -1.21 16.01 -0.17
C TRP A 394 -2.51 16.83 -0.14
N SER A 395 -2.40 18.16 0.02
CA SER A 395 -3.53 19.07 0.01
C SER A 395 -4.24 19.12 -1.35
N LEU A 396 -3.50 19.08 -2.46
CA LEU A 396 -4.07 19.06 -3.80
C LEU A 396 -4.96 17.83 -3.99
N VAL A 397 -4.46 16.63 -3.65
CA VAL A 397 -5.25 15.40 -3.74
C VAL A 397 -6.49 15.50 -2.84
N GLY A 398 -6.34 15.99 -1.60
CA GLY A 398 -7.48 16.19 -0.69
C GLY A 398 -8.53 17.17 -1.22
N LEU A 399 -8.11 18.27 -1.85
CA LEU A 399 -9.02 19.25 -2.45
C LEU A 399 -9.74 18.69 -3.68
N VAL A 400 -9.04 17.97 -4.57
CA VAL A 400 -9.65 17.31 -5.73
C VAL A 400 -10.68 16.29 -5.28
N MET A 401 -10.37 15.49 -4.25
CA MET A 401 -11.31 14.51 -3.70
C MET A 401 -12.50 15.18 -3.03
N LEU A 402 -12.27 16.25 -2.26
CA LEU A 402 -13.35 16.99 -1.63
C LEU A 402 -14.27 17.63 -2.68
N TYR A 403 -13.69 18.21 -3.73
CA TYR A 403 -14.45 18.75 -4.86
C TYR A 403 -15.30 17.66 -5.52
N ALA A 404 -14.69 16.52 -5.87
CA ALA A 404 -15.39 15.39 -6.46
C ALA A 404 -16.55 14.90 -5.56
N LEU A 405 -16.34 14.87 -4.24
CA LEU A 405 -17.36 14.45 -3.27
C LEU A 405 -18.52 15.45 -3.19
N LEU A 406 -18.24 16.75 -3.28
CA LEU A 406 -19.25 17.81 -3.21
C LEU A 406 -20.03 17.98 -4.52
N THR A 407 -19.41 17.69 -5.68
CA THR A 407 -20.03 17.78 -7.01
C THR A 407 -20.50 16.43 -7.54
N ARG A 408 -20.65 15.45 -6.66
CA ARG A 408 -21.10 14.10 -7.00
C ARG A 408 -22.59 14.11 -7.36
N ASP A 409 -22.90 13.61 -8.54
CA ASP A 409 -24.26 13.26 -8.94
C ASP A 409 -24.71 11.99 -8.20
N ARG A 410 -25.98 11.96 -7.75
CA ARG A 410 -26.57 10.79 -7.06
C ARG A 410 -27.66 10.11 -7.89
N LEU A 411 -27.83 10.58 -9.13
CA LEU A 411 -28.74 10.07 -10.13
C LEU A 411 -27.93 9.84 -11.41
N GLU A 412 -27.89 8.61 -11.89
CA GLU A 412 -27.16 8.23 -13.11
C GLU A 412 -28.11 7.54 -14.08
N VAL A 413 -28.08 7.95 -15.35
CA VAL A 413 -28.79 7.29 -16.45
C VAL A 413 -27.82 6.65 -17.44
N ASN A 414 -28.04 5.38 -17.75
CA ASN A 414 -27.34 4.69 -18.82
C ASN A 414 -28.34 4.11 -19.82
N VAL A 415 -28.29 4.58 -21.06
CA VAL A 415 -29.20 4.13 -22.13
C VAL A 415 -28.44 3.26 -23.12
N LEU A 416 -29.03 2.11 -23.45
CA LEU A 416 -28.52 1.18 -24.45
C LEU A 416 -29.56 1.04 -25.57
N HIS A 417 -29.20 1.43 -26.79
CA HIS A 417 -30.06 1.21 -27.97
C HIS A 417 -30.05 -0.28 -28.34
N ASP A 418 -31.22 -0.86 -28.51
CA ASP A 418 -31.41 -2.22 -28.99
C ASP A 418 -30.82 -2.39 -30.39
N ARG A 419 -29.89 -3.34 -30.53
CA ARG A 419 -29.17 -3.54 -31.80
C ARG A 419 -29.82 -4.52 -32.76
N ASN A 420 -30.81 -5.28 -32.31
CA ASN A 420 -31.47 -6.31 -33.10
C ASN A 420 -32.93 -6.50 -32.67
N PRO A 421 -33.92 -5.98 -33.42
CA PRO A 421 -33.78 -5.10 -34.58
C PRO A 421 -33.35 -3.67 -34.18
N GLN A 422 -32.65 -2.95 -35.06
CA GLN A 422 -32.25 -1.54 -34.83
C GLN A 422 -33.45 -0.58 -34.84
N TYR A 423 -34.46 -0.89 -35.66
CA TYR A 423 -35.74 -0.19 -35.76
C TYR A 423 -36.82 -1.17 -36.23
N VAL A 424 -38.09 -0.83 -35.99
CA VAL A 424 -39.27 -1.58 -36.45
C VAL A 424 -40.24 -0.60 -37.12
N LEU A 425 -40.68 -0.93 -38.33
CA LEU A 425 -41.71 -0.16 -39.03
C LEU A 425 -43.09 -0.71 -38.66
N LEU A 426 -43.99 0.16 -38.21
CA LEU A 426 -45.34 -0.19 -37.79
C LEU A 426 -46.32 -0.12 -38.96
N SER A 427 -47.50 -0.72 -38.79
CA SER A 427 -48.54 -0.80 -39.84
C SER A 427 -49.09 0.57 -40.28
N ASP A 428 -48.94 1.59 -39.44
CA ASP A 428 -49.32 2.98 -39.71
C ASP A 428 -48.20 3.80 -40.37
N GLY A 429 -47.06 3.16 -40.71
CA GLY A 429 -45.89 3.80 -41.29
C GLY A 429 -44.97 4.49 -40.30
N SER A 430 -45.30 4.50 -39.00
CA SER A 430 -44.43 5.04 -37.97
C SER A 430 -43.21 4.14 -37.73
N VAL A 431 -42.11 4.72 -37.26
CA VAL A 431 -40.87 4.00 -36.96
C VAL A 431 -40.68 3.94 -35.45
N ARG A 432 -40.36 2.75 -34.94
CA ARG A 432 -40.12 2.50 -33.52
C ARG A 432 -38.70 2.01 -33.27
N ASN A 433 -38.01 2.65 -32.33
CA ASN A 433 -36.70 2.21 -31.82
C ASN A 433 -36.83 1.75 -30.38
N GLY A 434 -36.12 0.68 -30.01
CA GLY A 434 -36.10 0.15 -28.65
C GLY A 434 -34.84 0.59 -27.90
N TYR A 435 -35.01 1.03 -26.65
CA TYR A 435 -33.94 1.44 -25.77
C TYR A 435 -34.10 0.75 -24.42
N THR A 436 -33.00 0.28 -23.87
CA THR A 436 -32.92 -0.20 -22.49
C THR A 436 -32.34 0.94 -21.65
N VAL A 437 -33.17 1.59 -20.84
CA VAL A 437 -32.77 2.66 -19.94
C VAL A 437 -32.55 2.10 -18.54
N LYS A 438 -31.35 2.30 -18.02
CA LYS A 438 -30.96 1.90 -16.67
C LYS A 438 -30.89 3.15 -15.81
N LEU A 439 -31.78 3.22 -14.82
CA LEU A 439 -31.87 4.31 -13.85
C LEU A 439 -31.27 3.83 -12.54
N LEU A 440 -30.25 4.54 -12.05
CA LEU A 440 -29.62 4.23 -10.77
C LEU A 440 -30.04 5.25 -9.71
N ASN A 441 -30.70 4.78 -8.65
CA ASN A 441 -30.99 5.59 -7.47
C ASN A 441 -29.88 5.40 -6.42
N MET A 442 -29.03 6.41 -6.23
CA MET A 442 -27.92 6.37 -5.26
C MET A 442 -28.24 7.00 -3.89
N ILE A 443 -29.52 7.05 -3.52
CA ILE A 443 -29.93 7.45 -2.18
C ILE A 443 -30.77 6.38 -1.48
N PRO A 444 -30.74 6.34 -0.13
CA PRO A 444 -31.50 5.39 0.67
C PRO A 444 -32.97 5.83 0.84
N GLU A 445 -33.61 6.34 -0.20
CA GLU A 445 -35.05 6.67 -0.20
C GLU A 445 -35.67 6.34 -1.57
N PRO A 446 -36.94 5.90 -1.62
CA PRO A 446 -37.61 5.64 -2.89
C PRO A 446 -37.77 6.95 -3.67
N ARG A 447 -37.40 6.93 -4.95
CA ARG A 447 -37.51 8.09 -5.85
C ARG A 447 -38.48 7.80 -6.99
N VAL A 448 -39.18 8.83 -7.44
CA VAL A 448 -39.93 8.81 -8.69
C VAL A 448 -39.16 9.66 -9.70
N ILE A 449 -38.49 8.98 -10.61
CA ILE A 449 -37.61 9.61 -11.58
C ILE A 449 -38.41 9.89 -12.86
N LEU A 450 -38.47 11.15 -13.28
CA LEU A 450 -39.11 11.55 -14.52
C LEU A 450 -38.11 11.36 -15.67
N VAL A 451 -38.42 10.45 -16.59
CA VAL A 451 -37.69 10.32 -17.86
C VAL A 451 -38.44 11.12 -18.90
N SER A 452 -37.75 11.95 -19.67
CA SER A 452 -38.34 12.80 -20.69
C SER A 452 -37.53 12.80 -21.99
N LEU A 453 -38.22 13.03 -23.11
CA LEU A 453 -37.64 13.10 -24.44
C LEU A 453 -37.48 14.55 -24.90
N GLU A 454 -36.24 14.99 -25.09
CA GLU A 454 -35.89 16.26 -25.74
C GLU A 454 -35.31 16.04 -27.14
N GLY A 455 -35.79 16.80 -28.13
CA GLY A 455 -35.51 16.54 -29.56
C GLY A 455 -36.60 15.66 -30.19
N LEU A 456 -36.46 15.25 -31.46
CA LEU A 456 -37.47 14.46 -32.20
C LEU A 456 -38.91 14.99 -32.01
N THR A 457 -39.22 16.12 -32.64
CA THR A 457 -40.54 16.75 -32.55
C THR A 457 -41.64 15.79 -33.03
N GLY A 458 -42.63 15.52 -32.17
CA GLY A 458 -43.73 14.60 -32.45
C GLY A 458 -43.49 13.13 -32.05
N ALA A 459 -42.28 12.77 -31.58
CA ALA A 459 -42.05 11.43 -31.03
C ALA A 459 -42.76 11.26 -29.67
N THR A 460 -43.23 10.04 -29.42
CA THR A 460 -43.78 9.57 -28.14
C THR A 460 -42.93 8.42 -27.60
N MET A 461 -42.95 8.22 -26.28
CA MET A 461 -42.38 7.02 -25.68
C MET A 461 -43.41 6.16 -24.96
N ASN A 462 -43.22 4.86 -25.07
CA ASN A 462 -43.91 3.84 -24.30
C ASN A 462 -42.90 3.15 -23.37
N VAL A 463 -43.17 3.13 -22.07
CA VAL A 463 -42.34 2.44 -21.07
C VAL A 463 -42.94 1.09 -20.75
N VAL A 464 -42.21 0.02 -21.07
CA VAL A 464 -42.69 -1.35 -20.90
C VAL A 464 -42.86 -1.68 -19.42
N GLY A 465 -44.04 -2.18 -19.05
CA GLY A 465 -44.36 -2.64 -17.69
C GLY A 465 -44.87 -1.54 -16.75
N LEU A 466 -45.14 -0.34 -17.26
CA LEU A 466 -45.85 0.72 -16.54
C LEU A 466 -47.13 1.07 -17.29
N ASP A 467 -48.28 1.03 -16.62
CA ASP A 467 -49.57 1.49 -17.17
C ASP A 467 -49.60 3.03 -17.19
N GLN A 468 -48.88 3.61 -18.14
CA GLN A 468 -48.83 5.05 -18.42
C GLN A 468 -49.16 5.30 -19.89
N PRO A 469 -49.84 6.41 -20.22
CA PRO A 469 -50.12 6.76 -21.60
C PRO A 469 -48.82 7.05 -22.36
N ASP A 470 -48.82 6.78 -23.67
CA ASP A 470 -47.73 7.13 -24.56
C ASP A 470 -47.59 8.66 -24.61
N ASP A 471 -46.51 9.17 -24.01
CA ASP A 471 -46.24 10.60 -23.90
C ASP A 471 -44.73 10.85 -24.03
N ARG A 472 -44.31 12.11 -24.00
CA ARG A 472 -42.90 12.53 -24.02
C ARG A 472 -42.24 12.48 -22.66
N SER A 473 -43.00 12.21 -21.60
CA SER A 473 -42.50 12.09 -20.22
C SER A 473 -43.17 10.91 -19.50
N ALA A 474 -42.41 10.20 -18.67
CA ALA A 474 -42.91 9.04 -17.92
C ALA A 474 -42.25 9.00 -16.55
N ALA A 475 -43.06 8.73 -15.53
CA ALA A 475 -42.62 8.65 -14.14
C ALA A 475 -42.22 7.20 -13.81
N VAL A 476 -40.94 6.96 -13.58
CA VAL A 476 -40.42 5.63 -13.25
C VAL A 476 -40.11 5.56 -11.75
N PRO A 477 -40.87 4.79 -10.96
CA PRO A 477 -40.52 4.55 -9.57
C PRO A 477 -39.25 3.68 -9.51
N VAL A 478 -38.27 4.15 -8.75
CA VAL A 478 -37.02 3.44 -8.51
C VAL A 478 -36.84 3.31 -7.01
N ASP A 479 -36.80 2.06 -6.54
CA ASP A 479 -36.56 1.73 -5.15
C ASP A 479 -35.26 2.38 -4.65
N PRO A 480 -35.13 2.62 -3.32
CA PRO A 480 -33.85 3.00 -2.74
C PRO A 480 -32.78 2.07 -3.27
N ASP A 481 -31.61 2.59 -3.57
CA ASP A 481 -30.42 1.73 -3.62
C ASP A 481 -30.42 0.69 -4.75
N ARG A 482 -31.27 0.90 -5.76
CA ARG A 482 -31.50 -0.05 -6.84
C ARG A 482 -31.24 0.58 -8.21
N LEU A 483 -30.67 -0.27 -9.07
CA LEU A 483 -30.71 -0.07 -10.51
C LEU A 483 -32.06 -0.59 -11.02
N ARG A 484 -32.88 0.27 -11.60
CA ARG A 484 -34.09 -0.14 -12.32
C ARG A 484 -33.80 -0.12 -13.81
N GLU A 485 -33.95 -1.27 -14.44
CA GLU A 485 -33.89 -1.41 -15.90
C GLU A 485 -35.32 -1.34 -16.45
N VAL A 486 -35.56 -0.38 -17.35
CA VAL A 486 -36.82 -0.24 -18.08
C VAL A 486 -36.55 -0.23 -19.57
N ARG A 487 -37.39 -0.93 -20.34
CA ARG A 487 -37.34 -0.88 -21.79
C ARG A 487 -38.30 0.20 -22.27
N ILE A 488 -37.79 1.13 -23.05
CA ILE A 488 -38.51 2.27 -23.59
C ILE A 488 -38.54 2.15 -25.10
N PHE A 489 -39.73 2.18 -25.68
CA PHE A 489 -39.93 2.26 -27.12
C PHE A 489 -40.21 3.71 -27.49
N VAL A 490 -39.33 4.30 -28.30
CA VAL A 490 -39.54 5.64 -28.87
C VAL A 490 -40.15 5.45 -30.26
N THR A 491 -41.32 6.05 -30.49
CA THR A 491 -42.04 5.96 -31.76
C THR A 491 -42.13 7.35 -32.39
N LEU A 492 -41.73 7.45 -33.65
CA LEU A 492 -41.83 8.68 -34.45
C LEU A 492 -42.86 8.48 -35.57
N PRO A 493 -43.89 9.35 -35.68
CA PRO A 493 -44.90 9.26 -36.73
C PRO A 493 -44.34 9.49 -38.14
N ALA A 494 -44.97 8.88 -39.15
CA ALA A 494 -44.47 8.84 -40.52
C ALA A 494 -44.30 10.22 -41.18
N ASP A 495 -45.16 11.18 -40.83
CA ASP A 495 -45.17 12.56 -41.35
C ASP A 495 -43.98 13.39 -40.89
N ARG A 496 -43.24 12.94 -39.86
CA ARG A 496 -42.10 13.64 -39.27
C ARG A 496 -40.75 13.00 -39.59
N LEU A 497 -40.72 11.87 -40.31
CA LEU A 497 -39.48 11.13 -40.60
C LEU A 497 -38.49 11.92 -41.46
N SER A 498 -38.97 12.75 -42.39
CA SER A 498 -38.14 13.53 -43.32
C SER A 498 -37.47 14.76 -42.69
N GLU A 499 -37.99 15.24 -41.57
CA GLU A 499 -37.49 16.44 -40.85
C GLU A 499 -36.79 16.07 -39.53
N ALA A 500 -36.74 14.79 -39.18
CA ALA A 500 -36.23 14.32 -37.91
C ALA A 500 -34.70 14.37 -37.85
N ASP A 501 -34.18 15.08 -36.86
CA ASP A 501 -32.80 14.91 -36.42
C ASP A 501 -32.63 13.48 -35.88
N THR A 502 -31.63 12.75 -36.37
CA THR A 502 -31.34 11.39 -35.91
C THR A 502 -30.77 11.37 -34.49
N SER A 503 -30.50 12.53 -33.88
CA SER A 503 -30.04 12.64 -32.50
C SER A 503 -31.11 13.24 -31.57
N PHE A 504 -31.22 12.69 -30.36
CA PHE A 504 -32.12 13.20 -29.32
C PHE A 504 -31.53 12.97 -27.93
N ARG A 505 -32.20 13.47 -26.90
CA ARG A 505 -31.75 13.35 -25.52
C ARG A 505 -32.84 12.73 -24.64
N PHE A 506 -32.44 11.75 -23.83
CA PHE A 506 -33.18 11.37 -22.64
C PHE A 506 -32.74 12.29 -21.51
N VAL A 507 -33.67 13.03 -20.94
CA VAL A 507 -33.45 13.87 -19.75
C VAL A 507 -34.15 13.21 -18.58
N VAL A 508 -33.38 12.87 -17.57
CA VAL A 508 -33.82 12.16 -16.38
C VAL A 508 -33.74 13.11 -15.20
N GLU A 509 -34.87 13.41 -14.55
CA GLU A 509 -34.94 14.37 -13.45
C GLU A 509 -35.64 13.78 -12.23
N ASP A 510 -35.14 14.08 -11.05
CA ASP A 510 -35.87 13.93 -9.80
C ASP A 510 -36.39 15.30 -9.34
N LYS A 511 -37.72 15.48 -9.41
CA LYS A 511 -38.38 16.73 -9.03
C LYS A 511 -38.23 17.07 -7.54
N ALA A 512 -37.96 16.09 -6.69
CA ALA A 512 -37.81 16.31 -5.25
C ALA A 512 -36.41 16.84 -4.90
N SER A 513 -35.37 16.34 -5.58
CA SER A 513 -33.97 16.70 -5.29
C SER A 513 -33.35 17.69 -6.28
N PHE A 514 -34.06 18.03 -7.36
CA PHE A 514 -33.55 18.83 -8.50
C PHE A 514 -32.30 18.22 -9.17
N GLU A 515 -32.03 16.93 -8.94
CA GLU A 515 -30.97 16.20 -9.62
C GLU A 515 -31.44 15.84 -11.03
N SER A 516 -30.56 16.01 -12.02
CA SER A 516 -30.83 15.70 -13.42
C SER A 516 -29.62 15.07 -14.11
N ASP A 517 -29.85 14.09 -14.97
CA ASP A 517 -28.83 13.54 -15.85
C ASP A 517 -29.35 13.44 -17.29
N VAL A 518 -28.47 13.57 -18.28
CA VAL A 518 -28.83 13.68 -19.70
C VAL A 518 -28.02 12.72 -20.53
N TYR A 519 -28.71 11.83 -21.24
CA TYR A 519 -28.08 10.90 -22.19
C TYR A 519 -28.44 11.28 -23.64
N ARG A 520 -27.42 11.44 -24.50
CA ARG A 520 -27.63 11.66 -25.94
C ARG A 520 -27.77 10.32 -26.67
N ALA A 521 -28.94 10.07 -27.25
CA ALA A 521 -29.26 8.86 -28.01
C ALA A 521 -29.38 9.15 -29.51
N SER A 522 -29.26 8.10 -30.32
CA SER A 522 -29.50 8.12 -31.76
C SER A 522 -30.79 7.38 -32.10
N PHE A 523 -31.54 7.88 -33.07
CA PHE A 523 -32.74 7.27 -33.61
C PHE A 523 -32.48 6.79 -35.03
N ASN A 524 -32.64 5.49 -35.25
CA ASN A 524 -32.40 4.86 -36.54
C ASN A 524 -33.69 4.84 -37.36
N ILE A 525 -33.62 5.36 -38.57
CA ILE A 525 -34.69 5.32 -39.57
C ILE A 525 -34.29 4.41 -40.73
N PRO A 526 -35.26 3.79 -41.44
CA PRO A 526 -34.96 3.10 -42.69
C PRO A 526 -34.30 4.07 -43.66
N GLU A 527 -33.18 3.68 -44.28
CA GLU A 527 -32.60 4.45 -45.38
C GLU A 527 -33.65 4.56 -46.49
N VAL A 528 -34.04 5.80 -46.82
CA VAL A 528 -34.83 6.06 -48.02
C VAL A 528 -33.88 5.85 -49.20
N HIS A 529 -33.89 4.65 -49.78
CA HIS A 529 -33.27 4.42 -51.08
C HIS A 529 -34.02 5.28 -52.11
N ASP A 530 -33.47 6.44 -52.43
CA ASP A 530 -33.88 7.19 -53.61
C ASP A 530 -33.42 6.40 -54.85
N GLU A 531 -34.31 5.56 -55.40
CA GLU A 531 -34.08 4.74 -56.59
C GLU A 531 -33.63 5.57 -57.80
N ARG A 532 -33.75 6.90 -57.78
CA ARG A 532 -33.22 7.80 -58.82
C ARG A 532 -31.69 7.82 -58.88
N GLN A 533 -30.97 7.69 -57.77
CA GLN A 533 -29.50 7.77 -57.79
C GLN A 533 -28.83 6.48 -58.24
N SER A 534 -29.47 5.32 -58.00
CA SER A 534 -28.95 4.01 -58.45
C SER A 534 -29.03 3.86 -59.98
N ALA A 535 -30.08 4.38 -60.61
CA ALA A 535 -30.20 4.38 -62.08
C ALA A 535 -29.17 5.31 -62.75
N GLU A 536 -28.79 6.41 -62.10
CA GLU A 536 -27.78 7.34 -62.61
C GLU A 536 -26.36 6.79 -62.45
N ALA A 537 -26.06 6.09 -61.35
CA ALA A 537 -24.79 5.40 -61.13
C ALA A 537 -24.57 4.22 -62.08
N GLU A 538 -25.60 3.41 -62.37
CA GLU A 538 -25.53 2.34 -63.38
C GLU A 538 -25.38 2.90 -64.80
N GLY A 539 -26.01 4.05 -65.11
CA GLY A 539 -25.84 4.76 -66.37
C GLY A 539 -24.42 5.28 -66.59
N ILE A 540 -23.79 5.83 -65.55
CA ILE A 540 -22.41 6.35 -65.60
C ILE A 540 -21.39 5.21 -65.72
N HIS A 541 -21.62 4.07 -65.05
CA HIS A 541 -20.71 2.91 -65.11
C HIS A 541 -20.69 2.23 -66.49
N ARG A 542 -21.83 2.22 -67.22
CA ARG A 542 -21.90 1.72 -68.61
C ARG A 542 -21.24 2.67 -69.62
N LEU A 543 -21.30 3.99 -69.40
CA LEU A 543 -20.66 5.01 -70.24
C LEU A 543 -19.13 5.08 -70.07
N ALA A 544 -18.60 4.68 -68.91
CA ALA A 544 -17.16 4.59 -68.66
C ALA A 544 -16.54 3.34 -69.32
N HIS A 545 -17.24 2.21 -69.31
CA HIS A 545 -16.76 0.96 -69.92
C HIS A 545 -16.69 1.02 -71.45
N ALA A 546 -17.59 1.77 -72.11
CA ALA A 546 -17.57 1.97 -73.56
C ALA A 546 -16.41 2.88 -74.03
N ARG A 547 -15.93 3.80 -73.18
CA ARG A 547 -14.84 4.73 -73.53
C ARG A 547 -13.43 4.16 -73.32
N HIS A 548 -13.29 3.09 -72.54
CA HIS A 548 -11.99 2.49 -72.27
C HIS A 548 -11.51 1.50 -73.36
N HIS A 549 -12.43 0.97 -74.17
CA HIS A 549 -12.11 0.01 -75.23
C HIS A 549 -11.58 0.67 -76.53
N ASP A 550 -11.81 1.97 -76.71
CA ASP A 550 -11.49 2.70 -77.96
C ASP A 550 -10.12 3.42 -77.94
N ARG A 551 -9.42 3.40 -76.80
CA ARG A 551 -8.10 4.06 -76.63
C ARG A 551 -6.88 3.13 -76.64
N LEU A 552 -7.07 1.82 -76.84
CA LEU A 552 -5.97 0.85 -76.85
C LEU A 552 -5.36 0.55 -78.23
N PHE A 553 -5.82 1.20 -79.31
CA PHE A 553 -5.26 1.06 -80.66
C PHE A 553 -4.92 2.40 -81.31
N ARG A 554 -3.95 3.15 -80.75
CA ARG A 554 -3.17 4.13 -81.53
C ARG A 554 -1.92 4.63 -80.78
N GLY A 555 -0.74 4.29 -81.32
CA GLY A 555 0.41 5.19 -81.35
C GLY A 555 1.62 4.89 -80.45
N HIS A 556 2.58 4.14 -80.99
CA HIS A 556 4.03 4.23 -80.66
C HIS A 556 4.64 5.53 -81.22
N HIS A 557 5.56 6.18 -80.49
CA HIS A 557 6.95 6.55 -80.91
C HIS A 557 7.56 7.71 -80.08
N HIS A 558 8.84 7.52 -79.66
CA HIS A 558 9.90 8.49 -79.27
C HIS A 558 9.67 9.42 -78.05
N GLY A 559 10.63 9.75 -77.18
CA GLY A 559 12.06 9.43 -77.04
C GLY A 559 12.68 10.18 -75.83
N GLN A 560 13.70 9.57 -75.21
CA GLN A 560 14.97 10.13 -74.69
C GLN A 560 15.05 11.19 -73.55
N SER A 561 15.80 10.81 -72.49
CA SER A 561 16.91 11.51 -71.79
C SER A 561 16.84 11.65 -70.25
N ASP A 562 17.63 10.81 -69.58
CA ASP A 562 18.62 11.03 -68.51
C ASP A 562 18.38 11.83 -67.21
N ASN A 563 18.55 11.06 -66.12
CA ASN A 563 19.39 11.24 -64.91
C ASN A 563 19.09 12.29 -63.82
N GLY A 564 18.88 11.77 -62.60
CA GLY A 564 18.99 12.47 -61.32
C GLY A 564 18.91 11.52 -60.12
N LEU A 565 20.08 11.18 -59.58
CA LEU A 565 20.41 10.32 -58.43
C LEU A 565 19.61 10.56 -57.11
N LEU A 566 19.29 9.49 -56.35
CA LEU A 566 19.89 9.19 -55.03
C LEU A 566 19.35 7.87 -54.41
N ARG A 567 20.23 7.21 -53.64
CA ARG A 567 20.27 5.79 -53.23
C ARG A 567 19.40 5.44 -52.01
N ALA A 568 18.89 4.20 -51.99
CA ALA A 568 18.62 3.42 -50.78
C ALA A 568 19.49 2.14 -50.81
N VAL A 569 20.04 1.78 -49.65
CA VAL A 569 20.94 0.63 -49.43
C VAL A 569 20.15 -0.45 -48.70
N GLU A 570 20.12 -1.65 -49.29
CA GLU A 570 19.53 -2.88 -48.78
C GLU A 570 20.66 -3.86 -48.45
N LEU A 571 20.62 -4.51 -47.29
CA LEU A 571 21.47 -5.65 -46.98
C LEU A 571 20.71 -6.77 -46.27
N ASP A 572 20.89 -7.93 -46.88
CA ASP A 572 20.37 -9.27 -46.71
C ASP A 572 20.73 -9.98 -45.38
N ARG A 573 19.92 -10.94 -44.95
CA ARG A 573 20.22 -11.94 -43.90
C ARG A 573 19.56 -13.28 -44.24
N PRO A 574 20.32 -14.40 -44.29
CA PRO A 574 19.73 -15.73 -44.47
C PRO A 574 19.69 -16.57 -43.19
N ASP A 575 18.79 -17.55 -43.23
CA ASP A 575 18.46 -18.62 -42.28
C ASP A 575 19.63 -19.53 -41.83
N ARG A 576 19.53 -20.07 -40.60
CA ARG A 576 20.04 -21.42 -40.26
C ARG A 576 19.43 -22.07 -39.00
N GLN A 577 18.76 -23.20 -39.25
CA GLN A 577 18.92 -24.55 -38.66
C GLN A 577 18.85 -24.83 -37.13
N LYS A 578 17.90 -25.73 -36.82
CA LYS A 578 17.74 -26.55 -35.61
C LYS A 578 18.78 -27.68 -35.56
N HIS A 579 19.34 -27.99 -34.38
CA HIS A 579 19.92 -29.30 -34.07
C HIS A 579 19.76 -29.70 -32.59
N LEU A 580 19.74 -31.02 -32.40
CA LEU A 580 19.44 -31.81 -31.20
C LEU A 580 20.65 -31.98 -30.27
N CYS A 581 20.40 -32.07 -28.96
CA CYS A 581 21.15 -32.82 -27.93
C CYS A 581 20.14 -33.08 -26.78
N GLY A 582 19.94 -34.24 -26.14
CA GLY A 582 20.77 -35.44 -25.97
C GLY A 582 20.97 -35.68 -24.47
N GLU A 583 20.02 -36.34 -23.80
CA GLU A 583 20.17 -36.83 -22.41
C GLU A 583 21.10 -38.05 -22.35
N PRO A 584 21.81 -38.26 -21.22
CA PRO A 584 22.18 -39.61 -20.83
C PRO A 584 21.70 -39.96 -19.41
N ASP A 585 21.01 -41.10 -19.36
CA ASP A 585 20.68 -41.86 -18.16
C ASP A 585 21.84 -42.83 -17.86
N LEU A 586 22.32 -42.92 -16.61
CA LEU A 586 23.14 -44.07 -16.17
C LEU A 586 23.13 -44.27 -14.65
N GLN A 587 22.61 -45.43 -14.26
CA GLN A 587 22.57 -45.99 -12.91
C GLN A 587 23.90 -46.67 -12.49
N ARG A 588 23.99 -46.87 -11.15
CA ARG A 588 24.80 -47.84 -10.35
C ARG A 588 26.21 -47.40 -9.90
N ALA A 589 26.40 -47.35 -8.58
CA ALA A 589 26.99 -48.47 -7.82
C ALA A 589 27.04 -48.20 -6.30
N ARG A 590 26.70 -49.24 -5.52
CA ARG A 590 26.85 -49.35 -4.06
C ARG A 590 28.34 -49.48 -3.69
N GLY A 591 28.77 -48.90 -2.55
CA GLY A 591 30.11 -49.13 -2.01
C GLY A 591 30.42 -48.51 -0.64
N ARG A 592 30.07 -49.25 0.43
CA ARG A 592 30.51 -49.23 1.85
C ARG A 592 31.76 -48.38 2.24
N ARG A 593 31.70 -47.66 3.37
CA ARG A 593 32.26 -48.01 4.72
C ARG A 593 32.33 -46.78 5.66
N PRO A 594 32.21 -46.95 6.99
CA PRO A 594 32.44 -45.91 8.00
C PRO A 594 33.87 -45.99 8.58
N PRO A 595 34.37 -44.96 9.28
CA PRO A 595 35.32 -45.14 10.38
C PRO A 595 34.61 -44.83 11.70
N ALA A 596 34.43 -45.80 12.61
CA ALA A 596 35.45 -46.27 13.56
C ALA A 596 35.91 -45.13 14.49
N GLY A 597 35.43 -45.19 15.73
CA GLY A 597 36.00 -44.42 16.83
C GLY A 597 37.34 -44.99 17.26
N SER A 598 38.19 -44.12 17.80
CA SER A 598 39.26 -44.47 18.72
C SER A 598 39.23 -43.51 19.89
N ALA A 599 39.06 -44.09 21.07
CA ALA A 599 39.32 -43.47 22.35
C ALA A 599 40.82 -43.56 22.67
N ARG A 600 41.37 -42.54 23.34
CA ARG A 600 42.35 -42.55 24.46
C ARG A 600 43.01 -41.16 24.56
N LEU A 601 42.77 -40.43 25.65
CA LEU A 601 43.48 -40.46 26.95
C LEU A 601 44.76 -39.63 26.92
N GLU A 602 44.76 -38.56 27.71
CA GLU A 602 45.84 -37.97 28.52
C GLU A 602 45.31 -36.59 29.01
N GLY A 603 45.06 -36.32 30.29
CA GLY A 603 45.14 -37.08 31.54
C GLY A 603 44.31 -36.40 32.63
#